data_AF-A0A098TNI0-F1
#
_entry.id   AF-A0A098TNI0-F1
#
_cell.length_a   1.000
_cell.length_b   1.000
_cell.length_c   1.000
_cell.angle_alpha   90.00
_cell.angle_beta   90.00
_cell.angle_gamma   90.00
#
_symmetry.space_group_name_H-M   'P 1'
#
loop_
_entity.id
_entity.type
_entity.pdbx_description
1 polymer ?
#
loop_
_entity_poly.entity_id
_entity_poly.type
_entity_poly.pdbx_seq_one_letter_code
_entity_poly.pdbx_strand_id
1 'polypeptide(L)'
;MPDTDINRKFAESKARVIEDDILKERFDYTLEKYTGKAPPQLTVVQTIRPSLSIQELWQRFYTSKKSELKAKTQEKYENFTPLFEKLGDRTFDDISA
;
A
#
# COMPACT_ATOMS: atom_id res chain seq x y z
N MET A 1 18.86 -11.04 -15.12
CA MET A 1 19.93 -11.77 -15.84
C MET A 1 20.33 -10.91 -17.02
N PRO A 2 21.63 -10.72 -17.30
CA PRO A 2 22.08 -9.95 -18.46
C PRO A 2 21.70 -10.68 -19.76
N ASP A 3 21.38 -9.92 -20.80
CA ASP A 3 21.14 -10.47 -22.14
C ASP A 3 22.47 -10.93 -22.74
N THR A 4 22.69 -12.24 -22.75
CA THR A 4 23.86 -12.90 -23.32
C THR A 4 23.37 -14.05 -24.20
N ASP A 5 24.17 -14.46 -25.19
CA ASP A 5 23.75 -15.52 -26.12
C ASP A 5 23.44 -16.86 -25.41
N ILE A 6 24.12 -17.14 -24.30
CA ILE A 6 23.86 -18.33 -23.47
C ILE A 6 22.48 -18.22 -22.80
N ASN A 7 22.17 -17.05 -22.21
CA ASN A 7 20.88 -16.82 -21.56
C ASN A 7 19.73 -16.79 -22.57
N ARG A 8 19.98 -16.28 -23.78
CA ARG A 8 19.02 -16.27 -24.89
C ARG A 8 18.67 -17.69 -25.34
N LYS A 9 19.67 -18.54 -25.58
CA LYS A 9 19.45 -19.96 -25.91
C LYS A 9 18.66 -20.70 -24.84
N PHE A 10 18.93 -20.42 -23.56
CA PHE A 10 18.20 -21.01 -22.46
C PHE A 10 16.73 -20.55 -22.43
N ALA A 11 16.47 -19.27 -22.68
CA ALA A 11 15.11 -18.72 -22.79
C ALA A 11 14.34 -19.32 -23.96
N GLU A 12 14.97 -19.41 -25.14
CA GLU A 12 14.38 -20.03 -26.34
C GLU A 12 14.02 -21.51 -26.11
N SER A 13 14.91 -22.25 -25.44
CA SER A 13 14.65 -23.65 -25.08
C SER A 13 13.42 -23.78 -24.16
N LYS A 14 13.31 -22.92 -23.14
CA LYS A 14 12.13 -22.88 -22.26
C LYS A 14 10.85 -22.51 -23.01
N ALA A 15 10.93 -21.55 -23.93
CA ALA A 15 9.78 -21.14 -24.75
C ALA A 15 9.23 -22.32 -25.57
N ARG A 16 10.11 -23.11 -26.21
CA ARG A 16 9.70 -24.31 -26.95
C ARG A 16 9.00 -25.36 -26.10
N VAL A 17 9.44 -25.56 -24.86
CA VAL A 17 8.79 -26.50 -23.93
C VAL A 17 7.38 -26.03 -23.58
N ILE A 18 7.22 -24.73 -23.34
CA ILE A 18 5.91 -24.12 -23.06
C ILE A 18 4.98 -24.27 -24.27
N GLU A 19 5.46 -23.95 -25.47
CA GLU A 19 4.69 -24.09 -26.71
C GLU A 19 4.22 -25.53 -26.95
N ASP A 20 5.10 -26.52 -26.77
CA ASP A 20 4.76 -27.94 -26.90
C ASP A 20 3.69 -28.39 -25.89
N ASP A 21 3.77 -27.92 -24.66
CA ASP A 21 2.79 -28.23 -23.62
C ASP A 21 1.42 -27.58 -23.89
N ILE A 22 1.40 -26.35 -24.45
CA ILE A 22 0.17 -25.69 -24.89
C ILE A 22 -0.50 -26.50 -26.00
N LEU A 23 0.26 -26.90 -27.02
CA LEU A 23 -0.27 -27.67 -28.15
C LEU A 23 -0.81 -29.04 -27.75
N LYS A 24 -0.24 -29.63 -26.69
CA LYS A 24 -0.64 -30.94 -26.17
C LYS A 24 -1.66 -30.86 -25.03
N GLU A 25 -2.21 -29.68 -24.75
CA GLU A 25 -3.17 -29.45 -23.66
C GLU A 25 -2.66 -29.89 -22.26
N ARG A 26 -1.34 -29.83 -22.06
CA ARG A 26 -0.65 -30.17 -20.80
C ARG A 26 0.01 -28.95 -20.16
N PHE A 27 -0.46 -27.76 -20.54
CA PHE A 27 0.08 -26.51 -20.05
C PHE A 27 -0.25 -26.33 -18.56
N ASP A 28 0.80 -26.06 -17.78
CA ASP A 28 0.67 -25.78 -16.36
C ASP A 28 0.37 -24.29 -16.11
N TYR A 29 -0.87 -23.98 -15.77
CA TYR A 29 -1.31 -22.61 -15.49
C TYR A 29 -0.75 -22.03 -14.18
N THR A 30 -0.26 -22.86 -13.25
CA THR A 30 0.41 -22.36 -12.04
C THR A 30 1.83 -21.87 -12.34
N LEU A 31 2.35 -22.20 -13.54
CA LEU A 31 3.70 -21.90 -14.02
C LEU A 31 4.81 -22.54 -13.17
N GLU A 32 4.47 -23.39 -12.20
CA GLU A 32 5.43 -24.03 -11.29
C GLU A 32 6.39 -24.94 -12.05
N LYS A 33 5.90 -25.63 -13.09
CA LYS A 33 6.71 -26.46 -13.98
C LYS A 33 7.81 -25.68 -14.73
N TYR A 34 7.56 -24.41 -15.05
CA TYR A 34 8.44 -23.60 -15.91
C TYR A 34 9.36 -22.68 -15.12
N THR A 35 8.94 -22.31 -13.92
CA THR A 35 9.67 -21.44 -12.98
C THR A 35 10.50 -22.29 -12.02
N GLY A 36 11.82 -22.29 -12.18
CA GLY A 36 12.74 -23.01 -11.27
C GLY A 36 12.90 -22.34 -9.90
N LYS A 37 11.99 -21.42 -9.53
CA LYS A 37 12.03 -20.64 -8.30
C LYS A 37 10.60 -20.54 -7.78
N ALA A 38 10.43 -20.76 -6.48
CA ALA A 38 9.16 -20.50 -5.81
C ALA A 38 8.69 -19.07 -6.14
N PRO A 39 7.38 -18.85 -6.36
CA PRO A 39 6.85 -17.52 -6.58
C PRO A 39 7.29 -16.60 -5.44
N PRO A 40 7.63 -15.33 -5.71
CA PRO A 40 7.97 -14.39 -4.66
C PRO A 40 6.81 -14.35 -3.67
N GLN A 41 7.08 -14.66 -2.41
CA GLN A 41 6.07 -14.51 -1.37
C GLN A 41 5.77 -13.02 -1.25
N LEU A 42 4.62 -12.62 -1.77
CA LEU A 42 4.10 -11.27 -1.60
C LEU A 42 3.66 -11.15 -0.13
N THR A 43 4.55 -10.65 0.71
CA THR A 43 4.19 -10.30 2.08
C THR A 43 3.22 -9.12 1.99
N VAL A 44 1.96 -9.36 2.36
CA VAL A 44 1.00 -8.27 2.54
C VAL A 44 1.56 -7.37 3.65
N VAL A 45 2.10 -6.22 3.26
CA VAL A 45 2.45 -5.18 4.23
C VAL A 45 1.12 -4.66 4.75
N GLN A 46 0.70 -5.19 5.90
CA GLN A 46 -0.43 -4.66 6.62
C GLN A 46 -0.12 -3.18 6.88
N THR A 47 -0.84 -2.29 6.20
CA THR A 47 -0.70 -0.86 6.43
C THR A 47 -1.31 -0.61 7.79
N ILE A 48 -0.49 -0.71 8.84
CA ILE A 48 -0.84 -0.22 10.17
C ILE A 48 -1.03 1.29 10.00
N ARG A 49 -2.25 1.71 9.71
CA ARG A 49 -2.64 3.10 9.90
C ARG A 49 -2.68 3.27 11.41
N PRO A 50 -1.79 4.06 12.02
CA PRO A 50 -1.93 4.35 13.43
C PRO A 50 -3.30 4.99 13.61
N SER A 51 -4.13 4.40 14.46
CA SER A 51 -5.43 4.94 14.84
C SER A 51 -5.19 6.17 15.72
N LEU A 52 -4.92 7.31 15.09
CA LEU A 52 -4.81 8.58 15.81
C LEU A 52 -6.18 8.94 16.37
N SER A 53 -6.19 9.47 17.58
CA SER A 53 -7.39 10.14 18.10
C SER A 53 -7.70 11.37 17.26
N ILE A 54 -8.98 11.75 17.23
CA ILE A 54 -9.44 12.97 16.55
C ILE A 54 -8.79 14.21 17.14
N GLN A 55 -8.53 14.22 18.45
CA GLN A 55 -7.81 15.29 19.13
C GLN A 55 -6.38 15.43 18.60
N GLU A 56 -5.62 14.33 18.51
CA GLU A 56 -4.24 14.36 18.00
C GLU A 56 -4.19 14.81 16.54
N LEU A 57 -5.16 14.35 15.72
CA LEU A 57 -5.26 14.78 14.33
C LEU A 57 -5.51 16.29 14.24
N TRP A 58 -6.44 16.81 15.04
CA TRP A 58 -6.74 18.25 15.09
C TRP A 58 -5.51 19.06 15.50
N GLN A 59 -4.77 18.63 16.51
CA GLN A 59 -3.56 19.33 16.96
C GLN A 59 -2.49 19.38 15.86
N ARG A 60 -2.21 18.25 15.20
CA ARG A 60 -1.25 18.21 14.08
C ARG A 60 -1.65 19.13 12.93
N PHE A 61 -2.93 19.09 12.56
CA PHE A 61 -3.49 19.97 11.53
C PHE A 61 -3.36 21.44 11.93
N TYR A 62 -3.77 21.79 13.15
CA TYR A 62 -3.75 23.16 13.63
C TYR A 62 -2.33 23.70 13.69
N THR A 63 -1.38 22.96 14.26
CA THR A 63 0.04 23.36 14.31
C THR A 63 0.62 23.58 12.91
N SER A 64 0.31 22.70 11.95
CA SER A 64 0.78 22.85 10.57
C SER A 64 0.18 24.08 9.88
N LYS A 65 -1.10 24.38 10.14
CA LYS A 65 -1.80 25.48 9.47
C LYS A 65 -1.65 26.82 10.17
N LYS A 66 -1.24 26.85 11.44
CA LYS A 66 -1.13 28.07 12.26
C LYS A 66 -0.29 29.17 11.60
N SER A 67 0.80 28.80 10.92
CA SER A 67 1.67 29.76 10.21
C SER A 67 1.07 30.33 8.92
N GLU A 68 0.10 29.64 8.31
CA GLU A 68 -0.54 30.01 7.04
C GLU A 68 -1.91 30.69 7.24
N LEU A 69 -2.43 30.72 8.47
CA LEU A 69 -3.78 31.18 8.78
C LEU A 69 -3.85 32.71 8.98
N LYS A 70 -4.90 33.32 8.45
CA LYS A 70 -5.28 34.70 8.77
C LYS A 70 -5.84 34.75 10.20
N ALA A 71 -5.62 35.86 10.92
CA ALA A 71 -6.01 36.02 12.32
C ALA A 71 -7.48 35.64 12.62
N LYS A 72 -8.44 36.05 11.78
CA LYS A 72 -9.86 35.67 11.93
C LYS A 72 -10.12 34.17 11.80
N THR A 73 -9.34 33.46 10.99
CA THR A 73 -9.49 32.02 10.81
C THR A 73 -8.81 31.27 11.95
N GLN A 74 -7.69 31.81 12.46
CA GLN A 74 -7.04 31.27 13.66
C GLN A 74 -7.97 31.32 14.88
N GLU A 75 -8.61 32.45 15.14
CA GLU A 75 -9.57 32.61 16.25
C GLU A 75 -10.72 31.60 16.15
N LYS A 76 -11.24 31.35 14.93
CA LYS A 76 -12.26 30.31 14.71
C LYS A 76 -11.75 28.92 15.05
N TYR A 77 -10.53 28.58 14.65
CA TYR A 77 -9.94 27.27 14.92
C TYR A 77 -9.68 27.10 16.42
N GLU A 78 -9.23 28.14 17.12
CA GLU A 78 -9.08 28.14 18.58
C GLU A 78 -10.41 27.88 19.29
N ASN A 79 -11.51 28.46 18.78
CA ASN A 79 -12.87 28.20 19.30
C ASN A 79 -13.35 26.76 19.05
N PHE A 80 -12.82 26.06 18.05
CA PHE A 80 -13.17 24.66 17.77
C PHE A 80 -12.33 23.66 18.58
N THR A 81 -11.10 24.02 18.97
CA THR A 81 -10.23 23.18 19.82
C THR A 81 -10.93 22.54 21.02
N PRO A 82 -11.72 23.27 21.85
CA PRO A 82 -12.40 22.66 23.00
C PRO A 82 -13.47 21.62 22.61
N LEU A 83 -14.00 21.66 21.38
CA LEU A 83 -14.93 20.63 20.90
C LEU A 83 -14.19 19.32 20.62
N PHE A 84 -12.97 19.40 20.10
CA PHE A 84 -12.12 18.23 19.86
C PHE A 84 -11.56 17.64 21.15
N GLU A 85 -11.29 18.46 22.16
CA GLU A 85 -10.92 17.97 23.51
C GLU A 85 -12.05 17.19 24.17
N LYS A 86 -13.32 17.60 23.98
CA LYS A 86 -14.48 16.86 24.47
C LYS A 86 -14.69 15.51 23.79
N LEU A 87 -14.21 15.35 22.56
CA LEU A 87 -14.28 14.08 21.83
C LEU A 87 -13.27 13.06 22.37
N GLY A 88 -12.21 13.50 23.06
CA GLY A 88 -11.21 12.65 23.70
C GLY A 88 -10.49 11.72 22.71
N ASP A 89 -10.23 10.49 23.15
CA ASP A 89 -9.47 9.48 22.39
C ASP A 89 -10.27 8.77 21.29
N ARG A 90 -11.45 9.28 20.91
CA ARG A 90 -12.24 8.70 19.81
C ARG A 90 -11.46 8.75 18.51
N THR A 91 -11.50 7.65 17.78
CA THR A 91 -10.93 7.54 16.43
C THR A 91 -12.03 7.72 15.38
N PHE A 92 -11.65 7.90 14.11
CA PHE A 92 -12.64 8.02 13.03
C PHE A 92 -13.48 6.75 12.86
N ASP A 93 -12.90 5.58 13.15
CA ASP A 93 -13.57 4.30 13.06
C ASP A 93 -14.73 4.19 14.09
N ASP A 94 -14.61 4.86 15.25
CA ASP A 94 -15.64 4.89 16.29
C ASP A 94 -16.86 5.76 15.96
N ILE A 95 -16.73 6.67 14.97
CA ILE A 95 -17.79 7.63 14.59
C ILE A 95 -18.52 7.20 13.31
N SER A 96 -17.89 6.34 12.50
CA SER A 96 -18.45 5.87 11.23
C SER A 96 -19.31 4.59 11.36
N ALA A 97 -19.49 4.08 12.59
CA ALA A 97 -20.29 2.89 12.90
C ALA A 97 -21.69 3.28 13.43
#